data_AF-A0A953YHH7-F1
#
_entry.id   AF-A0A953YHH7-F1
#
_cell.length_a   1.000
_cell.length_b   1.000
_cell.length_c   1.000
_cell.angle_alpha   90.00
_cell.angle_beta   90.00
_cell.angle_gamma   90.00
#
_symmetry.space_group_name_H-M   'P 1'
#
loop_
_entity.id
_entity.type
_entity.pdbx_description
1 polymer ?
#
loop_
_entity_poly.entity_id
_entity_poly.type
_entity_poly.pdbx_seq_one_letter_code
_entity_poly.pdbx_strand_id
1 'polypeptide(L)'
;EDGFAKADLIVERHFTTAATHQGYIEPNACLATLGSDGQGEMWVCTQGHYMVRNVCAAVLGLDAGQLRVTASEIGGGFGGKTHVWMEPTALVLSRKAGKPVKIVLSRDEVFRATGPTSSSSIDIKIGMTKDGRITGATGTFRLQSGAYPGATAFLSAMCGYAPYDLEHVRTEGLEITTNRPK
;
A
#
# COMPACT_ATOMS: atom_id res chain seq x y z
N GLU A 1 -4.34 31.97 -2.32
CA GLU A 1 -4.84 32.90 -3.35
C GLU A 1 -3.73 33.84 -3.82
N ASP A 2 -2.93 34.36 -2.89
CA ASP A 2 -1.75 35.21 -3.15
C ASP A 2 -0.78 34.70 -4.22
N GLY A 3 -0.46 33.40 -4.21
CA GLY A 3 0.42 32.81 -5.23
C GLY A 3 -0.14 32.92 -6.65
N PHE A 4 -1.45 32.76 -6.84
CA PHE A 4 -2.09 32.89 -8.16
C PHE A 4 -2.24 34.34 -8.60
N ALA A 5 -2.40 35.28 -7.66
CA ALA A 5 -2.44 36.71 -7.98
C ALA A 5 -1.12 37.23 -8.56
N LYS A 6 0.00 36.56 -8.26
CA LYS A 6 1.35 36.87 -8.78
C LYS A 6 1.67 36.16 -10.12
N ALA A 7 0.78 35.31 -10.63
CA ALA A 7 1.05 34.52 -11.83
C ALA A 7 0.73 35.29 -13.12
N ASP A 8 1.60 35.19 -14.12
CA ASP A 8 1.30 35.65 -15.50
C ASP A 8 0.48 34.61 -16.28
N LEU A 9 0.62 33.33 -15.92
CA LEU A 9 -0.09 32.21 -16.55
C LEU A 9 -0.51 31.21 -15.47
N ILE A 10 -1.77 30.79 -15.53
CA ILE A 10 -2.35 29.75 -14.69
C ILE A 10 -2.78 28.59 -15.57
N VAL A 11 -2.36 27.38 -15.22
CA VAL A 11 -2.70 26.15 -15.92
C VAL A 11 -3.46 25.22 -14.98
N GLU A 12 -4.62 24.75 -15.43
CA GLU A 12 -5.45 23.77 -14.75
C GLU A 12 -5.57 22.50 -15.59
N ARG A 13 -5.34 21.35 -14.98
CA ARG A 13 -5.38 20.05 -15.65
C ARG A 13 -5.93 18.97 -14.73
N HIS A 14 -6.57 18.00 -15.36
CA HIS A 14 -7.04 16.77 -14.74
C HIS A 14 -6.21 15.59 -15.26
N PHE A 15 -5.83 14.69 -14.37
CA PHE A 15 -5.06 13.49 -14.68
C PHE A 15 -5.63 12.27 -13.99
N THR A 16 -5.47 11.11 -14.62
CA THR A 16 -5.85 9.82 -14.03
C THR A 16 -4.72 8.81 -14.18
N THR A 17 -4.58 7.92 -13.20
CA THR A 17 -3.71 6.74 -13.31
C THR A 17 -4.52 5.46 -13.12
N ALA A 18 -4.19 4.42 -13.88
CA ALA A 18 -4.80 3.10 -13.73
C ALA A 18 -4.26 2.37 -12.50
N ALA A 19 -5.07 1.46 -11.96
CA ALA A 19 -4.59 0.48 -11.00
C ALA A 19 -3.76 -0.58 -11.73
N THR A 20 -2.57 -0.88 -11.21
CA THR A 20 -1.62 -1.79 -11.86
C THR A 20 -1.03 -2.74 -10.82
N HIS A 21 -1.12 -4.05 -11.08
CA HIS A 21 -0.48 -5.05 -10.23
C HIS A 21 1.05 -5.04 -10.44
N GLN A 22 1.79 -5.28 -9.36
CA GLN A 22 3.26 -5.19 -9.28
C GLN A 22 3.98 -6.21 -10.17
N GLY A 23 3.31 -7.30 -10.52
CA GLY A 23 3.75 -8.24 -11.55
C GLY A 23 4.91 -9.17 -11.17
N TYR A 24 5.37 -9.17 -9.91
CA TYR A 24 6.42 -10.07 -9.39
C TYR A 24 6.25 -11.51 -9.86
N ILE A 25 7.33 -12.22 -10.25
CA ILE A 25 7.21 -13.53 -10.91
C ILE A 25 6.79 -14.61 -9.91
N GLU A 26 7.37 -14.60 -8.71
CA GLU A 26 7.06 -15.54 -7.65
C GLU A 26 5.71 -15.20 -7.00
N PRO A 27 4.73 -16.13 -6.98
CA PRO A 27 3.48 -15.92 -6.24
C PRO A 27 3.70 -15.73 -4.72
N ASN A 28 2.66 -15.27 -4.02
CA ASN A 28 2.73 -15.21 -2.56
C ASN A 28 2.66 -16.62 -1.96
N ALA A 29 3.51 -16.87 -0.96
CA ALA A 29 3.59 -18.14 -0.25
C ALA A 29 3.98 -17.92 1.22
N CYS A 30 3.46 -18.78 2.09
CA CYS A 30 3.89 -18.88 3.47
C CYS A 30 3.84 -20.32 3.97
N LEU A 31 4.69 -20.64 4.94
CA LEU A 31 4.63 -21.84 5.76
C LEU A 31 4.45 -21.40 7.21
N ALA A 32 3.45 -21.93 7.89
CA ALA A 32 3.13 -21.57 9.27
C ALA A 32 3.05 -22.82 10.15
N THR A 33 3.54 -22.68 11.38
CA THR A 33 3.33 -23.63 12.48
C THR A 33 2.80 -22.84 13.68
N LEU A 34 1.73 -23.31 14.32
CA LEU A 34 1.20 -22.68 15.53
C LEU A 34 0.73 -23.74 16.53
N GLY A 35 1.41 -23.81 17.67
CA GLY A 35 1.11 -24.74 18.76
C GLY A 35 -0.18 -24.40 19.51
N SER A 36 -0.68 -25.38 20.26
CA SER A 36 -1.79 -25.20 21.21
C SER A 36 -1.41 -24.34 22.42
N ASP A 37 -0.11 -24.23 22.72
CA ASP A 37 0.50 -23.34 23.71
C ASP A 37 0.61 -21.88 23.24
N GLY A 38 0.20 -21.60 21.99
CA GLY A 38 0.24 -20.27 21.40
C GLY A 38 1.57 -19.90 20.75
N GLN A 39 2.60 -20.76 20.83
CA GLN A 39 3.90 -20.50 20.21
C GLN A 39 3.85 -20.82 18.71
N GLY A 40 4.32 -19.89 17.88
CA GLY A 40 4.23 -19.99 16.43
C GLY A 40 5.47 -19.55 15.70
N GLU A 41 5.65 -20.14 14.51
CA GLU A 41 6.69 -19.77 13.57
C GLU A 41 6.13 -19.68 12.15
N MET A 42 6.64 -18.73 11.37
CA MET A 42 6.31 -18.58 9.96
C MET A 42 7.55 -18.32 9.09
N TRP A 43 7.51 -18.85 7.87
CA TRP A 43 8.36 -18.46 6.75
C TRP A 43 7.49 -17.83 5.69
N VAL A 44 7.80 -16.60 5.28
CA VAL A 44 6.95 -15.80 4.39
C VAL A 44 7.79 -15.08 3.35
N CYS A 45 7.39 -15.12 2.08
CA CYS A 45 7.98 -14.26 1.05
C CYS A 45 7.46 -12.82 1.23
N THR A 46 8.08 -12.03 2.12
CA THR A 46 7.58 -10.70 2.50
C THR A 46 8.68 -9.64 2.50
N GLN A 47 8.30 -8.39 2.26
CA GLN A 47 9.17 -7.21 2.43
C GLN A 47 9.14 -6.67 3.87
N GLY A 48 8.23 -7.15 4.72
CA GLY A 48 7.97 -6.56 6.05
C GLY A 48 7.59 -7.59 7.12
N HIS A 49 8.50 -8.50 7.46
CA HIS A 49 8.24 -9.60 8.40
C HIS A 49 7.82 -9.13 9.82
N TYR A 50 8.33 -8.00 10.32
CA TYR A 50 7.86 -7.44 11.60
C TYR A 50 6.40 -6.97 11.55
N MET A 51 5.97 -6.40 10.42
CA MET A 51 4.58 -6.02 10.21
C MET A 51 3.71 -7.28 10.16
N VAL A 52 4.13 -8.31 9.40
CA VAL A 52 3.42 -9.60 9.33
C VAL A 52 3.25 -10.18 10.72
N ARG A 53 4.31 -10.21 11.53
CA ARG A 53 4.26 -10.66 12.92
C ARG A 53 3.23 -9.89 13.72
N ASN A 54 3.31 -8.56 13.72
CA ASN A 54 2.46 -7.71 14.56
C ASN A 54 0.98 -7.84 14.18
N VAL A 55 0.66 -7.85 12.88
CA VAL A 55 -0.72 -8.00 12.40
C VAL A 55 -1.25 -9.41 12.66
N CYS A 56 -0.47 -10.46 12.38
CA CYS A 56 -0.91 -11.82 12.67
C CYS A 56 -1.14 -12.03 14.17
N ALA A 57 -0.22 -11.54 15.01
CA ALA A 57 -0.36 -11.62 16.46
C ALA A 57 -1.63 -10.89 16.93
N ALA A 58 -1.85 -9.66 16.47
CA ALA A 58 -3.04 -8.88 16.80
C ALA A 58 -4.35 -9.57 16.37
N VAL A 59 -4.41 -10.07 15.13
CA VAL A 59 -5.62 -10.74 14.59
C VAL A 59 -5.93 -12.05 15.33
N LEU A 60 -4.90 -12.79 15.76
CA LEU A 60 -5.06 -14.07 16.45
C LEU A 60 -5.12 -13.94 17.99
N GLY A 61 -4.99 -12.73 18.54
CA GLY A 61 -4.95 -12.49 19.98
C GLY A 61 -3.72 -13.11 20.66
N LEU A 62 -2.56 -13.08 19.99
CA LEU A 62 -1.28 -13.53 20.53
C LEU A 62 -0.43 -12.33 20.96
N ASP A 63 0.43 -12.54 21.95
CA ASP A 63 1.53 -11.62 22.19
C ASP A 63 2.53 -11.69 21.03
N ALA A 64 3.07 -10.54 20.60
CA ALA A 64 4.01 -10.49 19.50
C ALA A 64 5.28 -11.35 19.74
N GLY A 65 5.64 -11.58 21.01
CA GLY A 65 6.74 -12.47 21.40
C GLY A 65 6.46 -13.96 21.20
N GLN A 66 5.20 -14.36 21.05
CA GLN A 66 4.81 -15.75 20.80
C GLN A 66 4.91 -16.15 19.32
N LEU A 67 5.12 -15.19 18.41
CA LEU A 67 5.16 -15.44 16.98
C LEU A 67 6.50 -15.02 16.39
N ARG A 68 7.28 -15.97 15.87
CA ARG A 68 8.46 -15.71 15.05
C ARG A 68 8.07 -15.67 13.57
N VAL A 69 8.45 -14.62 12.86
CA VAL A 69 8.27 -14.52 11.41
C VAL A 69 9.63 -14.33 10.75
N THR A 70 10.00 -15.30 9.91
CA THR A 70 11.22 -15.30 9.11
C THR A 70 10.87 -14.93 7.68
N ALA A 71 11.51 -13.88 7.15
CA ALA A 71 11.41 -13.57 5.72
C ALA A 71 12.20 -14.60 4.91
N SER A 72 11.55 -15.28 3.98
CA SER A 72 12.21 -16.16 2.99
C SER A 72 12.76 -15.35 1.82
N GLU A 73 13.63 -15.97 1.01
CA GLU A 73 14.00 -15.44 -0.30
C GLU A 73 12.75 -15.07 -1.09
N ILE A 74 12.77 -13.88 -1.70
CA ILE A 74 11.59 -13.25 -2.31
C ILE A 74 11.83 -13.03 -3.80
N GLY A 75 10.96 -13.58 -4.65
CA GLY A 75 11.01 -13.44 -6.12
C GLY A 75 10.33 -12.17 -6.63
N GLY A 76 10.58 -11.04 -5.96
CA GLY A 76 10.00 -9.73 -6.25
C GLY A 76 8.81 -9.36 -5.36
N GLY A 77 8.63 -8.05 -5.12
CA GLY A 77 7.54 -7.53 -4.29
C GLY A 77 7.01 -6.18 -4.76
N PHE A 78 7.89 -5.22 -5.04
CA PHE A 78 7.56 -3.87 -5.54
C PHE A 78 6.43 -3.17 -4.74
N GLY A 79 6.40 -3.41 -3.42
CA GLY A 79 5.38 -2.89 -2.50
C GLY A 79 4.22 -3.86 -2.23
N GLY A 80 3.93 -4.79 -3.14
CA GLY A 80 2.79 -5.73 -3.06
C GLY A 80 2.95 -6.84 -2.02
N LYS A 81 4.17 -7.12 -1.55
CA LYS A 81 4.46 -8.13 -0.52
C LYS A 81 4.78 -7.52 0.86
N THR A 82 4.29 -6.31 1.10
CA THR A 82 4.36 -5.66 2.43
C THR A 82 3.09 -5.88 3.25
N HIS A 83 1.96 -6.17 2.58
CA HIS A 83 0.67 -6.41 3.22
C HIS A 83 0.54 -7.86 3.71
N VAL A 84 -0.29 -8.07 4.74
CA VAL A 84 -0.72 -9.40 5.20
C VAL A 84 -1.93 -9.84 4.38
N TRP A 85 -1.88 -11.06 3.84
CA TRP A 85 -2.93 -11.66 3.02
C TRP A 85 -3.39 -13.01 3.57
N MET A 86 -2.55 -14.05 3.44
CA MET A 86 -2.90 -15.44 3.77
C MET A 86 -2.26 -15.94 5.08
N GLU A 87 -1.34 -15.17 5.64
CA GLU A 87 -0.52 -15.55 6.79
C GLU A 87 -1.38 -15.89 8.04
N PRO A 88 -2.41 -15.10 8.40
CA PRO A 88 -3.27 -15.42 9.55
C PRO A 88 -4.06 -16.72 9.31
N THR A 89 -4.49 -16.96 8.08
CA THR A 89 -5.21 -18.19 7.70
C THR A 89 -4.32 -19.42 7.85
N ALA A 90 -3.06 -19.35 7.39
CA ALA A 90 -2.11 -20.45 7.54
C ALA A 90 -1.85 -20.79 9.02
N LEU A 91 -1.70 -19.78 9.87
CA LEU A 91 -1.53 -19.94 11.32
C LEU A 91 -2.75 -20.63 11.97
N VAL A 92 -3.96 -20.14 11.69
CA VAL A 92 -5.21 -20.73 12.24
C VAL A 92 -5.38 -22.18 11.78
N LEU A 93 -5.13 -22.46 10.51
CA LEU A 93 -5.21 -23.82 9.97
C LEU A 93 -4.15 -24.72 10.62
N SER A 94 -2.93 -24.23 10.83
CA SER A 94 -1.88 -24.99 11.51
C SER A 94 -2.28 -25.38 12.93
N ARG A 95 -2.80 -24.43 13.71
CA ARG A 95 -3.29 -24.69 15.07
C ARG A 95 -4.41 -25.73 15.10
N LYS A 96 -5.37 -25.62 14.17
CA LYS A 96 -6.49 -26.57 14.07
C LYS A 96 -6.04 -27.97 13.65
N ALA A 97 -5.06 -28.06 12.74
CA ALA A 97 -4.57 -29.33 12.23
C ALA A 97 -3.53 -29.99 13.15
N GLY A 98 -2.92 -29.24 14.08
CA GLY A 98 -1.77 -29.68 14.87
C GLY A 98 -0.55 -30.00 13.99
N LYS A 99 -0.46 -29.40 12.79
CA LYS A 99 0.57 -29.68 11.78
C LYS A 99 1.00 -28.39 11.09
N PRO A 100 2.23 -28.32 10.53
CA PRO A 100 2.63 -27.21 9.67
C PRO A 100 1.71 -27.09 8.45
N VAL A 101 1.36 -25.86 8.08
CA VAL A 101 0.50 -25.55 6.92
C VAL A 101 1.24 -24.63 5.97
N LYS A 102 1.35 -25.08 4.71
CA LYS A 102 1.88 -24.28 3.60
C LYS A 102 0.73 -23.78 2.74
N ILE A 103 0.71 -22.48 2.45
CA ILE A 103 -0.16 -21.87 1.45
C ILE A 103 0.72 -21.29 0.35
N VAL A 104 0.41 -21.62 -0.90
CA VAL A 104 1.01 -21.02 -2.09
C VAL A 104 -0.13 -20.59 -2.98
N LEU A 105 -0.22 -19.29 -3.28
CA LEU A 105 -1.22 -18.81 -4.22
C LEU A 105 -0.82 -19.19 -5.64
N SER A 106 -1.80 -19.58 -6.44
CA SER A 106 -1.67 -19.58 -7.89
C SER A 106 -1.51 -18.16 -8.44
N ARG A 107 -1.06 -18.03 -9.69
CA ARG A 107 -0.93 -16.72 -10.33
C ARG A 107 -2.27 -15.97 -10.44
N ASP A 108 -3.35 -16.67 -10.73
CA ASP A 108 -4.70 -16.08 -10.81
C ASP A 108 -5.16 -15.61 -9.42
N GLU A 109 -4.94 -16.41 -8.37
CA GLU A 109 -5.25 -16.00 -6.99
C GLU A 109 -4.45 -14.78 -6.55
N VAL A 110 -3.18 -14.66 -6.93
CA VAL A 110 -2.40 -13.44 -6.67
C VAL A 110 -3.14 -12.22 -7.25
N PHE A 111 -3.51 -12.25 -8.53
CA PHE A 111 -4.17 -11.10 -9.15
C PHE A 111 -5.56 -10.78 -8.57
N ARG A 112 -6.26 -11.75 -8.00
CA ARG A 112 -7.63 -11.59 -7.48
C ARG A 112 -7.70 -11.30 -5.99
N ALA A 113 -6.77 -11.86 -5.21
CA ALA A 113 -6.82 -11.89 -3.75
C ALA A 113 -5.77 -10.99 -3.08
N THR A 114 -4.81 -10.43 -3.83
CA THR A 114 -3.92 -9.37 -3.37
C THR A 114 -4.32 -8.02 -3.97
N GLY A 115 -3.46 -7.00 -3.83
CA GLY A 115 -3.80 -5.63 -4.15
C GLY A 115 -2.88 -4.94 -5.17
N PRO A 116 -3.42 -4.33 -6.25
CA PRO A 116 -2.64 -3.48 -7.14
C PRO A 116 -2.27 -2.14 -6.50
N THR A 117 -1.47 -1.33 -7.19
CA THR A 117 -1.34 0.09 -6.87
C THR A 117 -2.69 0.80 -7.03
N SER A 118 -3.00 1.75 -6.15
CA SER A 118 -4.19 2.61 -6.26
C SER A 118 -4.25 3.34 -7.60
N SER A 119 -5.41 3.26 -8.28
CA SER A 119 -5.74 4.21 -9.33
C SER A 119 -5.98 5.60 -8.71
N SER A 120 -5.70 6.64 -9.49
CA SER A 120 -5.88 8.02 -9.02
C SER A 120 -6.69 8.89 -9.99
N SER A 121 -7.32 9.92 -9.43
CA SER A 121 -8.01 11.00 -10.12
C SER A 121 -7.55 12.32 -9.50
N ILE A 122 -6.79 13.10 -10.26
CA ILE A 122 -5.99 14.21 -9.74
C ILE A 122 -6.35 15.49 -10.46
N ASP A 123 -6.71 16.52 -9.70
CA ASP A 123 -6.84 17.89 -10.22
C ASP A 123 -5.64 18.71 -9.79
N ILE A 124 -5.01 19.39 -10.73
CA ILE A 124 -3.82 20.22 -10.53
C ILE A 124 -4.07 21.61 -11.09
N LYS A 125 -3.71 22.63 -10.32
CA LYS A 125 -3.65 24.03 -10.74
C LYS A 125 -2.30 24.61 -10.35
N ILE A 126 -1.59 25.19 -11.31
CA ILE A 126 -0.27 25.80 -11.09
C ILE A 126 -0.27 27.19 -11.72
N GLY A 127 0.19 28.18 -10.96
CA GLY A 127 0.48 29.53 -11.44
C GLY A 127 1.98 29.71 -11.63
N MET A 128 2.37 30.39 -12.71
CA MET A 128 3.76 30.74 -12.99
C MET A 128 3.90 32.11 -13.64
N THR A 129 5.08 32.71 -13.47
CA THR A 129 5.50 33.92 -14.17
C THR A 129 6.01 33.62 -15.59
N LYS A 130 6.17 34.64 -16.43
CA LYS A 130 6.70 34.51 -17.81
C LYS A 130 8.13 33.95 -17.89
N ASP A 131 8.94 34.16 -16.85
CA ASP A 131 10.30 33.59 -16.72
C ASP A 131 10.31 32.16 -16.14
N GLY A 132 9.12 31.58 -15.87
CA GLY A 132 8.95 30.17 -15.53
C GLY A 132 8.99 29.84 -14.03
N ARG A 133 9.00 30.85 -13.15
CA ARG A 133 8.94 30.62 -11.70
C ARG A 133 7.53 30.25 -11.27
N ILE A 134 7.38 29.16 -10.52
CA ILE A 134 6.09 28.76 -9.92
C ILE A 134 5.77 29.72 -8.77
N THR A 135 4.60 30.35 -8.81
CA THR A 135 4.16 31.32 -7.80
C THR A 135 3.15 30.74 -6.82
N GLY A 136 2.41 29.70 -7.23
CA GLY A 136 1.52 28.97 -6.34
C GLY A 136 0.90 27.75 -7.00
N ALA A 137 0.49 26.79 -6.19
CA ALA A 137 -0.12 25.55 -6.67
C ALA A 137 -1.21 25.02 -5.75
N THR A 138 -2.22 24.38 -6.35
CA THR A 138 -3.20 23.57 -5.63
C THR A 138 -3.38 22.21 -6.27
N GLY A 139 -3.49 21.16 -5.45
CA GLY A 139 -3.68 19.79 -5.93
C GLY A 139 -4.70 19.01 -5.11
N THR A 140 -5.63 18.32 -5.75
CA THR A 140 -6.55 17.37 -5.11
C THR A 140 -6.26 15.97 -5.63
N PHE A 141 -5.79 15.08 -4.75
CA PHE A 141 -5.35 13.74 -5.08
C PHE A 141 -6.35 12.72 -4.53
N ARG A 142 -7.18 12.14 -5.40
CA ARG A 142 -8.16 11.12 -5.01
C ARG A 142 -7.60 9.76 -5.37
N LEU A 143 -7.39 8.89 -4.39
CA LEU A 143 -6.87 7.54 -4.59
C LEU A 143 -7.90 6.50 -4.16
N GLN A 144 -8.06 5.47 -4.98
CA GLN A 144 -8.91 4.33 -4.66
C GLN A 144 -8.15 3.34 -3.76
N SER A 145 -8.75 2.93 -2.64
CA SER A 145 -8.16 1.97 -1.67
C SER A 145 -8.67 0.54 -1.78
N GLY A 146 -9.58 0.29 -2.72
CA GLY A 146 -10.34 -0.95 -2.74
C GLY A 146 -11.22 -1.09 -1.50
N ALA A 147 -11.50 -2.34 -1.12
CA ALA A 147 -12.45 -2.67 -0.04
C ALA A 147 -11.98 -2.26 1.37
N TYR A 148 -10.69 -1.97 1.55
CA TYR A 148 -10.12 -1.67 2.86
C TYR A 148 -9.21 -0.44 2.80
N PRO A 149 -9.27 0.48 3.78
CA PRO A 149 -8.41 1.67 3.78
C PRO A 149 -6.91 1.30 3.84
N GLY A 150 -6.05 2.22 3.43
CA GLY A 150 -4.61 2.07 3.28
C GLY A 150 -4.01 2.68 2.00
N ALA A 151 -4.75 3.44 1.19
CA ALA A 151 -4.19 4.13 0.03
C ALA A 151 -3.25 5.27 0.45
N THR A 152 -2.26 5.56 -0.38
CA THR A 152 -1.19 6.53 -0.09
C THR A 152 -1.59 7.99 -0.36
N ALA A 153 -2.87 8.35 -0.19
CA ALA A 153 -3.40 9.67 -0.56
C ALA A 153 -2.70 10.83 0.17
N PHE A 154 -2.40 10.65 1.45
CA PHE A 154 -1.62 11.61 2.23
C PHE A 154 -0.21 11.81 1.64
N LEU A 155 0.47 10.73 1.30
CA LEU A 155 1.81 10.80 0.68
C LEU A 155 1.75 11.45 -0.70
N SER A 156 0.70 11.21 -1.49
CA SER A 156 0.50 11.90 -2.77
C SER A 156 0.35 13.41 -2.59
N ALA A 157 -0.45 13.85 -1.60
CA ALA A 157 -0.63 15.27 -1.29
C ALA A 157 0.66 15.93 -0.75
N MET A 158 1.46 15.18 0.02
CA MET A 158 2.75 15.65 0.55
C MET A 158 3.81 15.77 -0.56
N CYS A 159 3.90 14.78 -1.45
CA CYS A 159 4.97 14.69 -2.44
C CYS A 159 4.67 15.41 -3.76
N GLY A 160 3.40 15.71 -4.06
CA GLY A 160 2.96 16.21 -5.37
C GLY A 160 3.69 17.45 -5.90
N TYR A 161 4.19 18.30 -4.99
CA TYR A 161 4.97 19.50 -5.33
C TYR A 161 6.34 19.56 -4.65
N ALA A 162 6.75 18.52 -3.91
CA ALA A 162 7.99 18.50 -3.14
C ALA A 162 9.27 18.79 -3.96
N PRO A 163 9.36 18.46 -5.26
CA PRO A 163 10.55 18.77 -6.07
C PRO A 163 10.71 20.25 -6.48
N TYR A 164 9.77 21.13 -6.13
CA TYR A 164 9.75 22.52 -6.57
C TYR A 164 9.92 23.48 -5.38
N ASP A 165 10.52 24.64 -5.64
CA ASP A 165 10.55 25.76 -4.69
C ASP A 165 9.27 26.60 -4.85
N LEU A 166 8.30 26.43 -3.94
CA LEU A 166 7.04 27.17 -3.93
C LEU A 166 6.62 27.58 -2.52
N GLU A 167 6.32 28.87 -2.37
CA GLU A 167 5.89 29.46 -1.10
C GLU A 167 4.40 29.21 -0.81
N HIS A 168 3.57 29.18 -1.86
CA HIS A 168 2.12 29.13 -1.73
C HIS A 168 1.55 27.81 -2.28
N VAL A 169 1.39 26.82 -1.41
CA VAL A 169 0.87 25.50 -1.77
C VAL A 169 -0.35 25.12 -0.93
N ARG A 170 -1.35 24.51 -1.56
CA ARG A 170 -2.44 23.82 -0.86
C ARG A 170 -2.72 22.47 -1.54
N THR A 171 -2.53 21.38 -0.82
CA THR A 171 -2.85 20.04 -1.30
C THR A 171 -3.90 19.37 -0.43
N GLU A 172 -4.69 18.51 -1.05
CA GLU A 172 -5.68 17.66 -0.39
C GLU A 172 -5.53 16.22 -0.89
N GLY A 173 -5.39 15.28 0.04
CA GLY A 173 -5.33 13.85 -0.25
C GLY A 173 -6.61 13.19 0.23
N LEU A 174 -7.35 12.58 -0.69
CA LEU A 174 -8.61 11.91 -0.42
C LEU A 174 -8.47 10.41 -0.66
N GLU A 175 -8.80 9.65 0.37
CA GLU A 175 -8.84 8.22 0.34
C GLU A 175 -10.28 7.74 0.08
N ILE A 176 -10.49 6.91 -0.95
CA ILE A 176 -11.83 6.46 -1.36
C ILE A 176 -11.92 4.92 -1.32
N THR A 177 -12.66 4.40 -0.34
CA THR A 177 -12.99 2.96 -0.27
C THR A 177 -14.01 2.58 -1.35
N THR A 178 -13.78 1.46 -2.04
CA THR A 178 -14.65 0.95 -3.11
C THR A 178 -14.77 -0.57 -3.05
N ASN A 179 -15.54 -1.21 -3.93
CA ASN A 179 -15.66 -2.67 -3.98
C ASN A 179 -14.60 -3.36 -4.88
N ARG A 180 -13.48 -2.69 -5.15
CA ARG A 180 -12.34 -3.26 -5.90
C ARG A 180 -11.39 -4.00 -4.95
N PRO A 181 -10.50 -4.87 -5.47
CA PRO A 181 -9.38 -5.41 -4.69
C PRO A 181 -8.62 -4.29 -3.97
N LYS A 182 -8.09 -4.61 -2.78
CA LYS A 182 -7.35 -3.69 -1.91
C LYS A 182 -6.19 -3.01 -2.65
#